data_AF-A0A662A9R4-F1
#
_entry.id   AF-A0A662A9R4-F1
#
_cell.length_a   1.000
_cell.length_b   1.000
_cell.length_c   1.000
_cell.angle_alpha   90.00
_cell.angle_beta   90.00
_cell.angle_gamma   90.00
#
_symmetry.space_group_name_H-M   'P 1'
#
loop_
_entity.id
_entity.type
_entity.pdbx_description
1 polymer ?
#
loop_
_entity_poly.entity_id
_entity_poly.type
_entity_poly.pdbx_seq_one_letter_code
_entity_poly.pdbx_strand_id
1 'polypeptide(L)' 'MPTIKIIDSIKIDVYSREHPPPHFHVLYAEYEELIIIETLETYIGFIPPAQRKK' A
#
# COMPACT_ATOMS: atom_id res chain seq x y z
N MET A 1 -4.95 -0.27 -13.22
CA MET A 1 -4.26 -0.54 -11.95
C MET A 1 -3.07 -1.44 -12.23
N PRO A 2 -1.89 -0.91 -12.55
CA PRO A 2 -0.69 -1.73 -12.63
C PRO A 2 -0.22 -2.09 -11.21
N THR A 3 -0.07 -3.38 -10.92
CA THR A 3 0.75 -3.84 -9.80
C THR A 3 2.20 -3.54 -10.13
N ILE A 4 2.82 -2.66 -9.34
CA ILE A 4 4.23 -2.28 -9.53
C ILE A 4 5.13 -3.41 -9.05
N LYS A 5 4.79 -4.01 -7.91
CA LYS A 5 5.63 -5.01 -7.27
C LYS A 5 4.81 -5.95 -6.41
N ILE A 6 5.31 -7.19 -6.28
CA ILE A 6 4.86 -8.15 -5.27
C ILE A 6 6.07 -8.52 -4.42
N ILE A 7 5.92 -8.49 -3.10
CA ILE A 7 6.94 -8.86 -2.10
C ILE A 7 6.26 -9.77 -1.07
N ASP A 8 6.72 -11.01 -0.90
CA ASP A 8 6.17 -11.92 0.12
C ASP A 8 4.62 -12.03 0.11
N SER A 9 4.01 -12.06 -1.07
CA SER A 9 2.54 -12.05 -1.27
C SER A 9 1.81 -10.75 -0.94
N ILE A 10 2.55 -9.69 -0.63
CA ILE A 10 2.04 -8.33 -0.50
C ILE A 10 2.09 -7.68 -1.89
N LYS A 11 0.95 -7.17 -2.38
CA LYS A 11 0.89 -6.43 -3.65
C LYS A 11 1.02 -4.94 -3.39
N ILE A 12 1.86 -4.29 -4.18
CA ILE A 12 2.05 -2.84 -4.21
C ILE A 12 1.46 -2.31 -5.51
N ASP A 13 0.36 -1.58 -5.40
CA ASP A 13 -0.38 -1.05 -6.54
C ASP A 13 -0.41 0.49 -6.50
N VAL A 14 -0.32 1.14 -7.66
CA VAL A 14 -0.47 2.60 -7.80
C VAL A 14 -1.56 2.90 -8.81
N TYR A 15 -2.50 3.76 -8.41
CA TYR A 15 -3.69 4.06 -9.20
C TYR A 15 -3.61 5.48 -9.74
N SER A 16 -3.44 5.61 -11.06
CA SER A 16 -3.23 6.90 -11.72
C SER A 16 -4.45 7.85 -11.67
N ARG A 17 -5.64 7.39 -11.24
CA ARG A 17 -6.88 8.15 -11.38
C ARG A 17 -7.37 8.84 -10.11
N GLU A 18 -6.82 8.59 -8.92
CA GLU A 18 -7.38 9.17 -7.69
C GLU A 18 -6.33 9.53 -6.63
N HIS A 19 -6.35 10.84 -6.32
CA HIS A 19 -6.12 11.49 -5.03
C HIS A 19 -4.75 12.12 -4.72
N PRO A 20 -4.76 13.41 -4.29
CA PRO A 20 -3.79 13.97 -3.38
C PRO A 20 -4.18 13.66 -1.91
N PRO A 21 -3.23 13.25 -1.06
CA PRO A 21 -1.82 13.05 -1.37
C PRO A 21 -1.57 11.77 -2.21
N PRO A 22 -0.57 11.78 -3.11
CA PRO A 22 -0.15 10.58 -3.84
C PRO A 22 0.21 9.44 -2.88
N HIS A 23 -0.42 8.28 -3.05
CA HIS A 23 -0.22 7.09 -2.21
C HIS A 23 -0.12 5.82 -3.05
N PHE A 24 0.39 4.75 -2.45
CA PHE A 24 0.33 3.40 -3.00
C PHE A 24 -0.47 2.47 -2.08
N HIS A 25 -1.07 1.45 -2.67
CA HIS A 25 -1.86 0.46 -1.97
C HIS A 25 -0.99 -0.74 -1.65
N VAL A 26 -1.02 -1.15 -0.39
CA VAL A 26 -0.39 -2.35 0.14
C VAL A 26 -1.49 -3.35 0.44
N LEU A 27 -1.60 -4.40 -0.36
CA LEU A 27 -2.66 -5.40 -0.23
C LEU A 27 -2.07 -6.72 0.28
N TYR A 28 -2.66 -7.25 1.36
CA TYR A 28 -2.31 -8.54 1.93
C TYR A 28 -3.57 -9.28 2.40
N ALA A 29 -3.95 -10.35 1.70
CA ALA A 29 -5.20 -11.08 1.96
C ALA A 29 -6.42 -10.14 2.01
N GLU A 30 -7.13 -10.06 3.14
CA GLU A 30 -8.25 -9.13 3.37
C GLU A 30 -7.82 -7.73 3.84
N TYR A 31 -6.52 -7.53 4.10
CA TYR A 31 -5.97 -6.30 4.64
C TYR A 31 -5.48 -5.36 3.53
N GLU A 32 -5.71 -4.06 3.73
CA GLU A 32 -5.26 -3.00 2.85
C GLU A 32 -4.70 -1.85 3.68
N GLU A 33 -3.55 -1.33 3.27
CA GLU A 33 -2.96 -0.11 3.80
C GLU A 33 -2.57 0.83 2.65
N LEU A 34 -3.00 2.09 2.75
CA LEU A 34 -2.60 3.14 1.81
C LEU A 34 -1.46 3.94 2.45
N ILE A 35 -0.34 4.04 1.75
CA ILE A 35 0.86 4.72 2.25
C ILE A 35 1.17 5.93 1.37
N ILE A 36 1.32 7.10 1.98
CA ILE A 36 1.68 8.34 1.29
C ILE A 36 3.10 8.18 0.73
N ILE A 37 3.29 8.46 -0.56
CA ILE A 37 4.59 8.27 -1.22
C ILE A 37 5.65 9.22 -0.66
N GLU A 38 5.26 10.46 -0.36
CA GLU A 38 6.17 11.50 0.12
C GLU A 38 6.69 11.24 1.55
N THR A 39 5.80 10.86 2.47
CA THR A 39 6.14 10.73 3.89
C THR A 39 6.32 9.29 4.37
N LEU A 40 5.89 8.31 3.56
CA LEU A 40 5.75 6.90 3.94
C LEU A 40 4.85 6.66 5.16
N GLU A 41 4.03 7.65 5.51
CA GLU A 41 3.04 7.52 6.56
C GLU A 41 1.81 6.76 6.07
N THR A 42 1.16 6.06 6.99
CA THR A 42 -0.15 5.47 6.71
C THR A 42 -1.15 6.59 6.48
N TYR A 43 -1.75 6.60 5.29
CA TYR A 43 -2.88 7.45 4.98
C TYR A 43 -4.17 6.88 5.58
N ILE A 44 -4.44 5.60 5.33
CA ILE A 44 -5.59 4.86 5.86
C ILE A 44 -5.34 3.36 5.80
N GLY A 45 -6.08 2.61 6.61
CA GLY A 45 -6.02 1.16 6.64
C GLY A 45 -4.88 0.64 7.49
N PHE A 46 -4.62 -0.65 7.36
CA PHE A 46 -3.53 -1.31 8.06
C PHE A 46 -3.25 -2.67 7.41
N ILE A 47 -2.01 -3.11 7.55
CA ILE A 47 -1.65 -4.53 7.42
C ILE A 47 -1.16 -5.07 8.76
N PRO A 48 -1.25 -6.38 9.02
CA PRO A 48 -0.86 -6.91 10.32
C PRO A 48 0.63 -6.65 10.61
N PRO A 49 1.02 -6.37 11.88
CA PRO A 49 2.37 -5.92 12.23
C PRO A 49 3.51 -6.87 11.81
N ALA A 50 3.23 -8.16 11.69
CA ALA A 50 4.22 -9.15 11.25
C ALA A 50 4.60 -8.98 9.77
N GLN A 51 3.69 -8.46 8.95
CA GLN A 51 3.89 -8.17 7.52
C GLN A 51 4.42 -6.75 7.31
N ARG A 52 4.12 -5.82 8.22
CA ARG A 52 4.56 -4.42 8.12
C ARG A 52 6.02 -4.17 8.50
N LYS A 53 6.59 -5.00 9.39
CA LYS A 53 7.95 -4.83 9.92
C LYS A 53 9.03 -5.52 9.09
N LYS A 54 8.68 -6.11 7.95
CA LYS A 54 9.60 -6.80 7.07
C LYS A 54 10.22 -5.83 6.06
#